data_AF-A0A7C5HSB1-F1
#
_entry.id   AF-A0A7C5HSB1-F1
#
_cell.length_a   1.000
_cell.length_b   1.000
_cell.length_c   1.000
_cell.angle_alpha   90.00
_cell.angle_beta   90.00
_cell.angle_gamma   90.00
#
_symmetry.space_group_name_H-M   'P 1'
#
loop_
_entity.id
_entity.type
_entity.pdbx_description
1 polymer ?
#
loop_
_entity_poly.entity_id
_entity_poly.type
_entity_poly.pdbx_seq_one_letter_code
_entity_poly.pdbx_strand_id
1 'polypeptide(L)'
;MIKPHTQIKKVFIEKGSLQYPLAQKVLKNLGPVPVEIINDEEEVIEKYNLLKDPVGEGKKALLLKPLKGDFIKPCPCTPHYLGCNYYIINTDLNCPMDCTYCILQHYLDNPVMVSHVNTNDLWEQLDRFLYQHRSRFIRIGTGELGDSLALDD
;
A
#
# COMPACT_ATOMS: atom_id res chain seq x y z
N MET A 1 -6.79 -13.35 12.23
CA MET A 1 -8.22 -13.07 12.53
C MET A 1 -8.47 -11.71 11.91
N ILE A 2 -9.23 -11.61 10.83
CA ILE A 2 -9.45 -10.34 10.14
C ILE A 2 -10.17 -9.40 11.12
N LYS A 3 -9.59 -8.22 11.40
CA LYS A 3 -10.19 -7.21 12.27
C LYS A 3 -11.58 -6.84 11.72
N PRO A 4 -12.59 -6.56 12.58
CA PRO A 4 -13.96 -6.26 12.15
C PRO A 4 -14.11 -5.05 11.21
N HIS A 5 -13.05 -4.26 11.02
CA HIS A 5 -13.02 -3.05 10.21
C HIS A 5 -12.49 -3.28 8.77
N THR A 6 -11.78 -4.38 8.52
CA THR A 6 -11.16 -4.67 7.21
C THR A 6 -12.01 -5.70 6.47
N GLN A 7 -13.05 -5.27 5.75
CA GLN A 7 -13.93 -6.16 4.98
C GLN A 7 -13.55 -6.17 3.50
N ILE A 8 -12.45 -6.84 3.17
CA ILE A 8 -12.01 -7.02 1.76
C ILE A 8 -12.98 -7.97 1.06
N LYS A 9 -13.65 -7.48 0.02
CA LYS A 9 -14.64 -8.20 -0.79
C LYS A 9 -14.14 -8.62 -2.16
N LYS A 10 -13.03 -8.05 -2.61
CA LYS A 10 -12.42 -8.32 -3.92
C LYS A 10 -10.91 -8.16 -3.84
N VAL A 11 -10.19 -9.07 -4.47
CA VAL A 11 -8.73 -8.96 -4.64
C VAL A 11 -8.41 -8.86 -6.13
N PHE A 12 -7.57 -7.90 -6.48
CA PHE A 12 -6.94 -7.78 -7.79
C PHE A 12 -5.47 -8.14 -7.66
N ILE A 13 -4.92 -8.80 -8.69
CA ILE A 13 -3.51 -9.20 -8.71
C ILE A 13 -2.92 -8.79 -10.05
N GLU A 14 -1.93 -7.90 -10.01
CA GLU A 14 -1.15 -7.55 -11.19
C GLU A 14 -0.42 -8.79 -11.71
N LYS A 15 -0.46 -9.02 -13.03
CA LYS A 15 0.13 -10.20 -13.67
C LYS A 15 1.58 -10.42 -13.22
N GLY A 16 1.88 -11.66 -12.83
CA GLY A 16 3.19 -12.05 -12.29
C GLY A 16 3.33 -11.87 -10.78
N SER A 17 2.40 -11.17 -10.10
CA SER A 17 2.51 -10.93 -8.65
C SER A 17 2.24 -12.16 -7.79
N LEU A 18 1.58 -13.20 -8.32
CA LEU A 18 1.35 -14.47 -7.62
C LEU A 18 2.64 -15.21 -7.23
N GLN A 19 3.77 -14.91 -7.89
CA GLN A 19 5.05 -15.53 -7.57
C GLN A 19 5.62 -15.04 -6.23
N TYR A 20 5.18 -13.88 -5.73
CA TYR A 20 5.70 -13.32 -4.49
C TYR A 20 5.11 -14.02 -3.26
N PRO A 21 5.93 -14.37 -2.25
CA PRO A 21 5.45 -15.02 -1.04
C PRO A 21 4.37 -14.23 -0.29
N LEU A 22 4.47 -12.89 -0.27
CA LEU A 22 3.47 -12.04 0.39
C LEU A 22 2.10 -12.14 -0.30
N ALA A 23 2.06 -12.17 -1.64
CA ALA A 23 0.79 -12.32 -2.36
C ALA A 23 0.08 -13.63 -1.99
N GLN A 24 0.82 -14.74 -1.94
CA GLN A 24 0.28 -16.05 -1.57
C GLN A 24 -0.18 -16.07 -0.11
N LYS A 25 0.57 -15.44 0.80
CA LYS A 25 0.22 -15.31 2.21
C LYS A 25 -1.09 -14.53 2.38
N VAL A 26 -1.23 -13.39 1.70
CA VAL A 26 -2.45 -12.55 1.76
C VAL A 26 -3.67 -13.33 1.29
N LEU A 27 -3.58 -14.01 0.13
CA LEU A 27 -4.69 -14.82 -0.39
C LEU A 27 -5.09 -15.95 0.57
N LYS A 28 -4.11 -16.59 1.20
CA LYS A 28 -4.37 -17.63 2.20
C LYS A 28 -5.07 -17.07 3.44
N ASN A 29 -4.68 -15.87 3.90
CA ASN A 29 -5.24 -15.25 5.10
C ASN A 29 -6.66 -14.70 4.88
N LEU A 30 -6.94 -14.13 3.71
CA LEU A 30 -8.26 -13.58 3.37
C LEU A 30 -9.33 -14.67 3.18
N GLY A 31 -8.91 -15.89 2.85
CA GLY A 31 -9.84 -16.99 2.58
C GLY A 31 -10.56 -16.82 1.24
N PRO A 32 -11.81 -17.32 1.10
CA PRO A 32 -12.52 -17.33 -0.17
C PRO A 32 -13.06 -15.94 -0.53
N VAL A 33 -12.21 -15.11 -1.14
CA VAL A 33 -12.57 -13.82 -1.72
C VAL A 33 -12.40 -13.91 -3.24
N PRO A 34 -13.31 -13.33 -4.06
CA PRO A 34 -13.13 -13.28 -5.51
C PRO A 34 -11.79 -12.62 -5.87
N VAL A 35 -11.00 -13.32 -6.71
CA VAL A 35 -9.71 -12.85 -7.21
C VAL A 35 -9.81 -12.57 -8.71
N GLU A 36 -9.20 -11.49 -9.16
CA GLU A 36 -9.12 -11.11 -10.58
C GLU A 36 -7.67 -10.77 -10.94
N ILE A 37 -7.17 -11.33 -12.03
CA ILE A 37 -5.83 -11.03 -12.55
C ILE A 37 -5.98 -9.90 -13.56
N ILE A 38 -5.17 -8.85 -13.41
CA ILE A 38 -5.16 -7.65 -14.25
C ILE A 38 -3.77 -7.47 -14.88
N ASN A 39 -3.65 -6.67 -15.94
CA ASN A 39 -2.32 -6.37 -16.50
C ASN A 39 -1.61 -5.28 -15.71
N ASP A 40 -2.31 -4.22 -15.33
CA ASP A 40 -1.78 -3.08 -14.56
C ASP A 40 -2.87 -2.40 -13.73
N GLU A 41 -2.47 -1.43 -12.91
CA GLU A 41 -3.35 -0.75 -11.97
C GLU A 41 -4.41 0.16 -12.63
N GLU A 42 -4.19 0.63 -13.86
CA GLU A 42 -5.10 1.56 -14.53
C GLU A 42 -6.45 0.89 -14.80
N GLU A 43 -6.45 -0.41 -15.14
CA GLU A 43 -7.68 -1.22 -15.29
C GLU A 43 -8.57 -1.17 -14.05
N VAL A 44 -7.97 -1.18 -12.85
CA VAL A 44 -8.72 -1.14 -11.58
C VAL A 44 -9.22 0.28 -11.30
N ILE A 45 -8.38 1.28 -11.52
CA ILE A 45 -8.72 2.69 -11.30
C ILE A 45 -9.91 3.07 -12.18
N GLU A 46 -9.86 2.78 -13.48
CA GLU A 46 -10.96 3.05 -14.41
C GLU A 46 -12.25 2.33 -13.99
N LYS A 47 -12.16 1.04 -13.63
CA LYS A 47 -13.30 0.24 -13.20
C LYS A 47 -13.98 0.80 -11.95
N TYR A 48 -13.23 1.30 -10.97
CA TYR A 48 -13.78 1.85 -9.74
C TYR A 48 -14.29 3.28 -9.89
N ASN A 49 -13.64 4.10 -10.71
CA ASN A 49 -14.06 5.49 -10.95
C ASN A 49 -15.43 5.60 -11.64
N LEU A 50 -15.87 4.54 -12.33
CA LEU A 50 -17.21 4.46 -12.94
C LEU A 50 -18.32 4.10 -11.94
N LEU A 51 -17.99 3.73 -10.70
CA LEU A 51 -18.97 3.37 -9.68
C LEU A 51 -19.66 4.62 -9.11
N LYS A 52 -20.85 4.41 -8.52
CA LYS A 52 -21.59 5.48 -7.83
C LYS A 52 -20.82 6.05 -6.64
N ASP A 53 -20.05 5.20 -5.95
CA ASP A 53 -19.22 5.56 -4.80
C ASP A 53 -17.84 4.89 -4.95
N PRO A 54 -16.92 5.49 -5.73
CA PRO A 54 -15.60 4.92 -5.98
C PRO A 54 -14.80 4.72 -4.69
N VAL A 55 -14.88 5.66 -3.74
CA VAL A 55 -14.12 5.63 -2.49
C VAL A 55 -14.63 4.51 -1.58
N GLY A 56 -15.93 4.49 -1.28
CA GLY A 56 -16.51 3.51 -0.37
C GLY A 56 -16.40 2.08 -0.88
N GLU A 57 -16.53 1.87 -2.20
CA GLU A 57 -16.31 0.55 -2.80
C GLU A 57 -14.82 0.21 -2.92
N GLY A 58 -13.97 1.18 -3.22
CA GLY A 58 -12.53 0.99 -3.35
C GLY A 58 -11.86 0.54 -2.05
N LYS A 59 -12.31 1.08 -0.91
CA LYS A 59 -11.87 0.66 0.44
C LYS A 59 -12.25 -0.78 0.81
N LYS A 60 -13.03 -1.48 -0.02
CA LYS A 60 -13.37 -2.91 0.12
C LYS A 60 -12.60 -3.78 -0.87
N ALA A 61 -11.69 -3.21 -1.66
CA ALA A 61 -10.88 -3.93 -2.63
C ALA A 61 -9.40 -3.78 -2.36
N LEU A 62 -8.66 -4.86 -2.59
CA LEU A 62 -7.21 -4.91 -2.40
C LEU A 62 -6.53 -5.26 -3.72
N LEU A 63 -5.58 -4.45 -4.14
CA LEU A 63 -4.68 -4.69 -5.27
C LEU A 63 -3.32 -5.17 -4.76
N LEU A 64 -2.89 -6.33 -5.26
CA LEU A 64 -1.57 -6.90 -5.02
C LEU A 64 -0.69 -6.67 -6.25
N LYS A 65 0.37 -5.88 -6.10
CA LYS A 65 1.30 -5.54 -7.19
C LYS A 65 2.71 -5.31 -6.66
N PRO A 66 3.78 -5.38 -7.47
CA PRO A 66 5.09 -4.91 -7.04
C PRO A 66 5.12 -3.37 -6.99
N LEU A 67 5.88 -2.82 -6.04
CA LEU A 67 6.28 -1.41 -6.10
C LEU A 67 7.36 -1.24 -7.17
N LYS A 68 7.15 -0.28 -8.08
CA LYS A 68 8.16 0.16 -9.05
C LYS A 68 8.92 1.35 -8.46
N GLY A 69 10.20 1.17 -8.12
CA GLY A 69 11.06 2.23 -7.57
C GLY A 69 11.42 2.04 -6.10
N ASP A 70 11.61 3.14 -5.39
CA ASP A 70 12.12 3.12 -4.01
C ASP A 70 10.99 2.94 -2.98
N PHE A 71 11.15 1.92 -2.13
CA PHE A 71 10.35 1.73 -0.92
C PHE A 71 10.65 2.82 0.11
N ILE A 72 11.92 3.21 0.24
CA ILE A 72 12.39 4.13 1.27
C ILE A 72 12.56 5.51 0.67
N LYS A 73 11.81 6.49 1.18
CA LYS A 73 11.86 7.88 0.73
C LYS A 73 11.96 8.83 1.92
N PRO A 74 12.53 10.04 1.76
CA PRO A 74 12.33 11.08 2.75
C PRO A 74 10.83 11.41 2.83
N CYS A 75 10.34 11.69 4.05
CA CYS A 75 8.98 12.21 4.23
C CYS A 75 8.81 13.52 3.44
N PRO A 76 7.67 13.72 2.75
CA PRO A 76 7.39 14.94 2.00
C PRO A 76 7.19 16.11 2.97
N CYS A 77 8.30 16.69 3.42
CA CYS A 77 8.31 17.84 4.30
C CYS A 77 7.61 19.03 3.63
N THR A 78 6.99 19.90 4.42
CA THR A 78 6.41 21.15 3.91
C THR A 78 7.49 21.96 3.15
N PRO A 79 7.22 22.39 1.90
CA PRO A 79 8.16 23.20 1.15
C PRO A 79 8.63 24.42 1.95
N HIS A 80 9.90 24.78 1.83
CA HIS A 80 10.55 25.89 2.53
C HIS A 80 10.77 25.71 4.05
N TYR A 81 10.47 24.54 4.63
CA TYR A 81 10.80 24.22 6.03
C TYR A 81 11.97 23.25 6.15
N LEU A 82 12.65 23.28 7.31
CA LEU A 82 13.68 22.29 7.63
C LEU A 82 13.03 20.93 7.87
N GLY A 83 13.44 19.95 7.07
CA GLY A 83 12.96 18.59 7.22
C GLY A 83 13.41 17.97 8.54
N CYS A 84 12.53 17.19 9.17
CA CYS A 84 12.81 16.57 10.45
C CYS A 84 13.72 15.32 10.33
N ASN A 85 14.24 15.01 9.15
CA ASN A 85 15.04 13.81 8.89
C ASN A 85 14.28 12.50 9.22
N TYR A 86 13.00 12.47 8.84
CA TYR A 86 12.14 11.29 8.91
C TYR A 86 12.02 10.65 7.52
N TYR A 87 12.09 9.32 7.50
CA TYR A 87 11.96 8.51 6.30
C TYR A 87 10.68 7.68 6.38
N ILE A 88 10.12 7.39 5.21
CA ILE A 88 8.91 6.58 5.07
C ILE A 88 9.23 5.30 4.30
N ILE A 89 8.54 4.22 4.64
CA ILE A 89 8.53 2.97 3.87
C ILE A 89 7.15 2.81 3.24
N ASN A 90 7.11 2.73 1.91
CA ASN A 90 5.88 2.59 1.13
C ASN A 90 5.49 1.11 0.92
N THR A 91 5.01 0.45 1.97
CA THR A 91 4.51 -0.94 1.90
C THR A 91 3.12 -1.07 1.31
N ASP A 92 2.30 -0.04 1.50
CA ASP A 92 0.88 -0.04 1.20
C ASP A 92 0.43 1.37 0.81
N LEU A 93 -0.70 1.43 0.10
CA LEU A 93 -1.41 2.66 -0.20
C LEU A 93 -2.88 2.52 0.18
N ASN A 94 -3.46 3.63 0.62
CA ASN A 94 -4.85 3.76 1.06
C ASN A 94 -5.14 2.90 2.32
N CYS A 95 -6.39 2.86 2.78
CA CYS A 95 -6.77 2.25 4.06
C CYS A 95 -8.23 1.78 4.00
N PRO A 96 -8.61 0.71 4.73
CA PRO A 96 -10.00 0.23 4.77
C PRO A 96 -10.98 1.17 5.48
N MET A 97 -10.49 2.19 6.19
CA MET A 97 -11.33 3.11 6.97
C MET A 97 -11.97 4.20 6.12
N ASP A 98 -13.28 4.43 6.29
CA ASP A 98 -13.99 5.52 5.61
C ASP A 98 -14.12 6.81 6.42
N CYS A 99 -12.98 7.37 6.81
CA CYS A 99 -12.92 8.61 7.56
C CYS A 99 -13.40 9.79 6.71
N THR A 100 -14.33 10.58 7.25
CA THR A 100 -14.89 11.79 6.62
C THR A 100 -13.86 12.90 6.39
N TYR A 101 -12.73 12.84 7.08
CA TYR A 101 -11.62 13.81 7.02
C TYR A 101 -10.36 13.26 6.34
N CYS A 102 -10.47 12.13 5.63
CA CYS A 102 -9.31 11.45 5.06
C CYS A 102 -8.68 12.27 3.91
N ILE A 103 -7.50 12.84 4.15
CA ILE A 103 -6.75 13.58 3.13
C ILE A 103 -6.33 12.70 1.94
N LEU A 104 -6.13 11.40 2.16
CA LEU A 104 -5.72 10.47 1.10
C LEU A 104 -6.74 10.36 -0.03
N GLN A 105 -8.03 10.62 0.24
CA GLN A 105 -9.09 10.64 -0.78
C GLN A 105 -8.89 11.75 -1.82
N HIS A 106 -8.15 12.82 -1.48
CA HIS A 106 -7.80 13.90 -2.40
C HIS A 106 -6.37 13.80 -2.92
N TYR A 107 -5.52 12.99 -2.28
CA TYR A 107 -4.11 12.87 -2.61
C TYR A 107 -3.82 11.69 -3.54
N LEU A 108 -4.54 10.57 -3.39
CA LEU A 108 -4.36 9.36 -4.18
C LEU A 108 -5.37 9.34 -5.33
N ASP A 109 -4.89 9.11 -6.54
CA ASP A 109 -5.74 8.87 -7.72
C ASP A 109 -6.38 7.47 -7.72
N ASN A 110 -5.82 6.55 -6.92
CA ASN A 110 -6.29 5.17 -6.81
C ASN A 110 -7.29 4.99 -5.66
N PRO A 111 -8.56 4.65 -5.94
CA PRO A 111 -9.58 4.49 -4.91
C PRO A 111 -9.44 3.18 -4.12
N VAL A 112 -8.67 2.19 -4.60
CA VAL A 112 -8.51 0.88 -3.92
C VAL A 112 -7.32 0.86 -2.97
N MET A 113 -7.32 -0.11 -2.05
CA MET A 113 -6.13 -0.40 -1.24
C MET A 113 -5.08 -1.11 -2.09
N VAL A 114 -3.81 -0.79 -1.88
CA VAL A 114 -2.68 -1.43 -2.57
C VAL A 114 -1.74 -2.03 -1.54
N SER A 115 -1.28 -3.25 -1.78
CA SER A 115 -0.19 -3.87 -1.02
C SER A 115 0.95 -4.25 -1.97
N HIS A 116 2.15 -3.74 -1.68
CA HIS A 116 3.33 -4.00 -2.47
C HIS A 116 3.95 -5.34 -2.11
N VAL A 117 3.94 -6.30 -3.04
CA VAL A 117 4.25 -7.71 -2.73
C VAL A 117 5.71 -8.10 -2.88
N ASN A 118 6.53 -7.29 -3.55
CA ASN A 118 7.98 -7.50 -3.73
C ASN A 118 8.78 -7.11 -2.47
N THR A 119 8.50 -7.75 -1.34
CA THR A 119 9.14 -7.43 -0.05
C THR A 119 10.64 -7.70 -0.02
N ASN A 120 11.16 -8.56 -0.90
CA ASN A 120 12.61 -8.78 -1.00
C ASN A 120 13.33 -7.49 -1.42
N ASP A 121 12.78 -6.78 -2.40
CA ASP A 121 13.30 -5.50 -2.86
C ASP A 121 13.29 -4.46 -1.73
N LEU A 122 12.23 -4.46 -0.90
CA LEU A 122 12.15 -3.64 0.31
C LEU A 122 13.32 -3.96 1.26
N TRP A 123 13.52 -5.22 1.60
CA TRP A 123 14.59 -5.61 2.54
C TRP A 123 15.98 -5.26 2.00
N GLU A 124 16.24 -5.52 0.71
CA GLU A 124 17.51 -5.14 0.08
C GLU A 124 17.73 -3.62 0.09
N GLN A 125 16.69 -2.83 -0.18
CA GLN A 125 16.78 -1.37 -0.10
C GLN A 125 17.02 -0.89 1.33
N LEU A 126 16.36 -1.49 2.32
CA LEU A 126 16.52 -1.15 3.73
C LEU A 126 17.94 -1.44 4.21
N ASP A 127 18.50 -2.60 3.88
CA ASP A 127 19.87 -2.96 4.25
C ASP A 127 20.88 -1.96 3.66
N ARG A 128 20.74 -1.62 2.36
CA ARG A 128 21.60 -0.62 1.72
C ARG A 128 21.47 0.75 2.38
N PHE A 129 20.25 1.19 2.66
CA PHE A 129 19.98 2.48 3.30
C PHE A 129 20.58 2.56 4.71
N LEU A 130 20.32 1.56 5.56
CA LEU A 130 20.87 1.52 6.92
C LEU A 130 22.40 1.45 6.91
N TYR A 131 22.99 0.70 5.99
CA TYR A 131 24.45 0.63 5.84
C TYR A 131 25.08 1.99 5.47
N GLN A 132 24.46 2.72 4.55
CA GLN A 132 24.91 4.06 4.13
C GLN A 132 24.76 5.11 5.24
N HIS A 133 23.80 4.93 6.14
CA HIS A 133 23.48 5.87 7.21
C HIS A 133 23.88 5.39 8.61
N ARG A 134 24.72 4.34 8.71
CA ARG A 134 25.11 3.67 9.97
C ARG A 134 25.72 4.57 11.07
N SER A 135 26.20 5.76 10.72
CA SER A 135 26.77 6.74 11.64
C SER A 135 25.78 7.81 12.11
N ARG A 136 24.50 7.69 11.74
CA ARG A 136 23.45 8.65 12.05
C ARG A 136 22.31 7.97 12.80
N PHE A 137 21.62 8.75 13.64
CA PHE A 137 20.33 8.35 14.15
C PHE A 137 19.27 8.48 13.04
N ILE A 138 18.55 7.40 12.77
CA ILE A 138 17.57 7.32 11.69
C ILE A 138 16.18 7.14 12.31
N ARG A 139 15.21 7.91 11.81
CA ARG A 139 13.80 7.70 12.11
C ARG A 139 13.10 7.28 10.83
N ILE A 140 12.48 6.11 10.86
CA ILE A 140 11.79 5.53 9.72
C ILE A 140 10.48 4.92 10.21
N GLY A 141 9.42 5.04 9.41
CA GLY A 141 8.15 4.36 9.69
C GLY A 141 7.31 4.17 8.44
N THR A 142 6.13 3.58 8.64
CA THR A 142 5.16 3.23 7.61
C THR A 142 3.88 4.07 7.77
N GLY A 143 2.95 3.96 6.83
CA GLY A 143 1.62 4.56 6.96
C GLY A 143 1.52 6.04 6.59
N GLU A 144 2.47 6.58 5.81
CA GLU A 144 2.35 7.94 5.27
C GLU A 144 1.19 8.03 4.25
N LEU A 145 1.10 7.04 3.36
CA LEU A 145 0.11 6.99 2.27
C LEU A 145 -0.90 5.86 2.43
N GLY A 146 -0.99 5.27 3.62
CA GLY A 146 -1.85 4.14 3.94
C GLY A 146 -1.94 3.92 5.45
N ASP A 147 -2.55 2.81 5.86
CA ASP A 147 -2.55 2.39 7.26
C ASP A 147 -2.02 0.95 7.35
N SER A 148 -0.70 0.85 7.50
CA SER A 148 0.00 -0.44 7.59
C SER A 148 -0.52 -1.33 8.73
N LEU A 149 -1.03 -0.74 9.83
CA LEU A 149 -1.55 -1.52 10.96
C LEU A 149 -2.94 -2.10 10.66
N ALA A 150 -3.73 -1.40 9.84
CA ALA A 150 -5.03 -1.88 9.37
C ALA A 150 -4.91 -3.07 8.39
N LEU A 151 -3.74 -3.24 7.76
CA LEU A 151 -3.46 -4.27 6.73
C LEU A 151 -2.48 -5.39 7.18
N ASP A 152 -2.06 -5.42 8.44
CA ASP A 152 -1.00 -6.34 8.93
C ASP A 152 -1.45 -7.79 9.18
N ASP A 153 -2.77 -8.05 9.29
CA ASP A 153 -3.37 -9.36 9.64
C ASP A 153 -3.77 -10.21 8.42
#